data_AF-A0AA43FBN4-F1
#
_entry.id   AF-A0AA43FBN4-F1
#
_cell.length_a   1.000
_cell.length_b   1.000
_cell.length_c   1.000
_cell.angle_alpha   90.00
_cell.angle_beta   90.00
_cell.angle_gamma   90.00
#
_symmetry.space_group_name_H-M   'P 1'
#
loop_
_entity.id
_entity.type
_entity.pdbx_description
1 polymer ?
#
loop_
_entity_poly.entity_id
_entity_poly.type
_entity_poly.pdbx_seq_one_letter_code
_entity_poly.pdbx_strand_id
1 'polypeptide(L)'
;MAEVDWKAAAVALFNEAWTYIDRDDRTADDDRSMLAATLGSLACWRKVGTQKNFSISDWQASRVYALLGDAPLARYYGESALEHAKTGQAGPFYTGFAYEALARAAAVEGNHSLARTHIAAATALAGKIRSEEDRALLDAALGEIEARLPGAS
;
A
#
# COMPACT_ATOMS: atom_id res chain seq x y z
N MET A 1 -9.18 16.80 28.95
CA MET A 1 -8.37 16.64 27.72
C MET A 1 -9.27 16.96 26.54
N ALA A 2 -8.79 17.68 25.53
CA ALA A 2 -9.57 17.90 24.31
C ALA A 2 -9.86 16.56 23.62
N GLU A 3 -11.02 16.45 22.99
CA GLU A 3 -11.35 15.29 22.17
C GLU A 3 -10.44 15.24 20.94
N VAL A 4 -9.92 14.05 20.62
CA VAL A 4 -9.02 13.86 19.48
C VAL A 4 -9.84 13.72 18.21
N ASP A 5 -9.60 14.57 17.21
CA ASP A 5 -10.11 14.34 15.85
C ASP A 5 -9.29 13.25 15.17
N TRP A 6 -9.74 12.00 15.35
CA TRP A 6 -9.08 10.82 14.80
C TRP A 6 -9.03 10.83 13.26
N LYS A 7 -10.00 11.46 12.58
CA LYS A 7 -9.99 11.51 11.12
C LYS A 7 -8.89 12.45 10.63
N ALA A 8 -8.80 13.64 11.22
CA ALA A 8 -7.73 14.59 10.90
C ALA A 8 -6.36 14.01 11.21
N ALA A 9 -6.20 13.35 12.36
CA ALA A 9 -4.96 12.67 12.73
C ALA A 9 -4.60 11.56 11.73
N ALA A 10 -5.58 10.74 11.31
CA ALA A 10 -5.33 9.67 10.35
C ALA A 10 -4.79 10.18 9.01
N VAL A 11 -5.39 11.26 8.49
CA VAL A 11 -4.96 11.89 7.23
C VAL A 11 -3.57 12.52 7.37
N ALA A 12 -3.33 13.25 8.47
CA ALA A 12 -2.05 13.90 8.71
C ALA A 12 -0.90 12.87 8.76
N LEU A 13 -1.07 11.81 9.54
CA LEU A 13 -0.08 10.74 9.69
C LEU A 13 0.10 9.94 8.39
N PHE A 14 -0.97 9.72 7.63
CA PHE A 14 -0.87 9.07 6.31
C PHE A 14 0.03 9.87 5.36
N ASN A 15 -0.17 11.19 5.32
CA ASN A 15 0.61 12.09 4.47
C ASN A 15 2.04 12.27 4.99
N GLU A 16 2.24 12.28 6.31
CA GLU A 16 3.57 12.31 6.91
C GLU A 16 4.41 11.11 6.47
N ALA A 17 3.85 9.90 6.46
CA ALA A 17 4.57 8.72 5.97
C ALA A 17 5.08 8.88 4.52
N TRP A 18 4.33 9.55 3.65
CA TRP A 18 4.74 9.82 2.26
C TRP A 18 5.97 10.74 2.15
N THR A 19 6.23 11.57 3.16
CA THR A 19 7.45 12.39 3.19
C THR A 19 8.73 11.53 3.31
N TYR A 20 8.60 10.27 3.71
CA TYR A 20 9.69 9.31 3.82
C TYR A 20 9.68 8.24 2.71
N ILE A 21 8.50 7.77 2.29
CA ILE A 21 8.35 6.66 1.33
C ILE A 21 9.10 6.92 0.02
N ASP A 22 9.10 8.17 -0.47
CA ASP A 22 9.69 8.52 -1.77
C ASP A 22 11.18 8.93 -1.70
N ARG A 23 11.81 8.79 -0.54
CA ARG A 23 13.23 9.12 -0.32
C ARG A 23 14.13 7.90 -0.48
N ASP A 24 15.20 8.03 -1.26
CA ASP A 24 16.24 6.99 -1.37
C ASP A 24 17.33 7.12 -0.30
N ASP A 25 17.38 8.23 0.44
CA ASP A 25 18.41 8.58 1.42
C ASP A 25 17.96 8.41 2.89
N ARG A 26 16.96 7.55 3.14
CA ARG A 26 16.43 7.32 4.49
C ARG A 26 17.51 6.81 5.45
N THR A 27 17.59 7.44 6.61
CA THR A 27 18.31 6.94 7.78
C THR A 27 17.46 5.94 8.55
N ALA A 28 18.05 5.23 9.51
CA ALA A 28 17.30 4.34 10.40
C ALA A 28 16.25 5.09 11.26
N ASP A 29 16.44 6.39 11.53
CA ASP A 29 15.45 7.22 12.20
C ASP A 29 14.30 7.62 11.26
N ASP A 30 14.61 7.88 9.98
CA ASP A 30 13.58 8.10 8.96
C ASP A 30 12.70 6.84 8.80
N ASP A 31 13.30 5.64 8.77
CA ASP A 31 12.57 4.37 8.69
C ASP A 31 11.65 4.16 9.90
N ARG A 32 12.12 4.49 11.11
CA ARG A 32 11.30 4.46 12.34
C ARG A 32 10.14 5.45 12.27
N SER A 33 10.39 6.65 11.78
CA SER A 33 9.38 7.72 11.68
C SER A 33 8.32 7.38 10.62
N MET A 34 8.73 6.86 9.47
CA MET A 34 7.87 6.32 8.43
C MET A 34 6.93 5.25 8.98
N LEU A 35 7.49 4.25 9.68
CA LEU A 35 6.69 3.18 10.27
C LEU A 35 5.73 3.70 11.35
N ALA A 36 6.19 4.59 12.23
CA ALA A 36 5.37 5.17 13.28
C ALA A 36 4.19 5.96 12.70
N ALA A 37 4.41 6.79 11.69
CA ALA A 37 3.37 7.56 11.01
C ALA A 37 2.34 6.64 10.35
N THR A 38 2.78 5.62 9.62
CA THR A 38 1.88 4.65 8.98
C THR A 38 1.03 3.87 9.98
N LEU A 39 1.64 3.33 11.05
CA LEU A 39 0.89 2.59 12.07
C LEU A 39 -0.05 3.51 12.88
N GLY A 40 0.36 4.76 13.11
CA GLY A 40 -0.48 5.77 13.74
C GLY A 40 -1.71 6.10 12.88
N SER A 41 -1.53 6.30 11.57
CA SER A 41 -2.64 6.50 10.64
C SER A 41 -3.61 5.32 10.64
N LEU A 42 -3.08 4.11 10.54
CA LEU A 42 -3.85 2.87 10.60
C LEU A 42 -4.68 2.81 11.89
N ALA A 43 -4.06 3.04 13.05
CA ALA A 43 -4.74 3.03 14.33
C ALA A 43 -5.88 4.05 14.42
N CYS A 44 -5.66 5.26 13.89
CA CYS A 44 -6.68 6.30 13.83
C CYS A 44 -7.85 5.88 12.92
N TRP A 45 -7.57 5.33 11.73
CA TRP A 45 -8.61 4.81 10.86
C TRP A 45 -9.41 3.70 11.52
N ARG A 46 -8.78 2.78 12.26
CA ARG A 46 -9.51 1.74 13.01
C ARG A 46 -10.50 2.29 14.05
N LYS A 47 -10.43 3.57 14.43
CA LYS A 47 -11.42 4.20 15.33
C LYS A 47 -12.62 4.80 14.60
N VAL A 48 -12.43 5.34 13.39
CA VAL A 48 -13.45 6.20 12.74
C VAL A 48 -13.69 5.90 11.25
N GLY A 49 -12.88 5.04 10.66
CA GLY A 49 -12.84 4.78 9.24
C GLY A 49 -13.84 3.74 8.74
N THR A 50 -13.88 3.59 7.43
CA THR A 50 -14.65 2.57 6.71
C THR A 50 -13.72 1.49 6.15
N GLN A 51 -14.30 0.45 5.54
CA GLN A 51 -13.55 -0.57 4.81
C GLN A 51 -12.59 0.01 3.75
N LYS A 52 -12.96 1.12 3.10
CA LYS A 52 -12.06 1.83 2.17
C LYS A 52 -10.85 2.44 2.88
N ASN A 53 -11.07 3.02 4.06
CA ASN A 53 -9.99 3.56 4.89
C ASN A 53 -9.09 2.45 5.44
N PHE A 54 -9.65 1.30 5.80
CA PHE A 54 -8.87 0.16 6.25
C PHE A 54 -8.00 -0.38 5.12
N SER A 55 -8.59 -0.57 3.94
CA SER A 55 -7.87 -1.02 2.75
C SER A 55 -6.68 -0.11 2.41
N ILE A 56 -6.86 1.21 2.35
CA ILE A 56 -5.78 2.13 1.98
C ILE A 56 -4.71 2.26 3.08
N SER A 57 -5.09 2.17 4.36
CA SER A 57 -4.11 2.22 5.45
C SER A 57 -3.27 0.95 5.54
N ASP A 58 -3.87 -0.21 5.30
CA ASP A 58 -3.15 -1.48 5.25
C ASP A 58 -2.29 -1.58 3.99
N TRP A 59 -2.73 -1.02 2.87
CA TRP A 59 -1.89 -0.88 1.68
C TRP A 59 -0.62 -0.07 1.97
N GLN A 60 -0.72 1.09 2.64
CA GLN A 60 0.46 1.86 3.01
C GLN A 60 1.36 1.10 4.00
N ALA A 61 0.78 0.40 4.99
CA ALA A 61 1.53 -0.46 5.90
C ALA A 61 2.30 -1.55 5.13
N SER A 62 1.65 -2.22 4.18
CA SER A 62 2.28 -3.20 3.31
C SER A 62 3.47 -2.61 2.54
N ARG A 63 3.29 -1.44 1.92
CA ARG A 63 4.35 -0.72 1.19
C ARG A 63 5.53 -0.37 2.10
N VAL A 64 5.27 0.13 3.31
CA VAL A 64 6.32 0.47 4.29
C VAL A 64 7.09 -0.78 4.72
N TYR A 65 6.43 -1.88 5.07
CA TYR A 65 7.14 -3.11 5.41
C TYR A 65 7.95 -3.68 4.23
N ALA A 66 7.46 -3.53 3.00
CA ALA A 66 8.23 -3.90 1.81
C ALA A 66 9.50 -3.04 1.65
N LEU A 67 9.43 -1.73 1.91
CA LEU A 67 10.60 -0.85 1.91
C LEU A 67 11.62 -1.21 3.00
N LEU A 68 11.14 -1.69 4.14
CA LEU A 68 11.97 -2.18 5.26
C LEU A 68 12.50 -3.61 5.03
N GLY A 69 12.12 -4.28 3.93
CA GLY A 69 12.55 -5.63 3.60
C GLY A 69 11.82 -6.75 4.37
N ASP A 70 10.74 -6.45 5.10
CA ASP A 70 9.95 -7.43 5.84
C ASP A 70 8.81 -7.98 4.97
N ALA A 71 9.13 -8.99 4.15
CA ALA A 71 8.14 -9.62 3.28
C ALA A 71 6.94 -10.24 4.02
N PRO A 72 7.10 -10.96 5.15
CA PRO A 72 5.97 -11.48 5.91
C PRO A 72 4.97 -10.41 6.36
N LEU A 73 5.43 -9.30 6.93
CA LEU A 73 4.54 -8.22 7.35
C LEU A 73 3.97 -7.45 6.16
N ALA A 74 4.76 -7.24 5.10
CA ALA A 74 4.26 -6.65 3.86
C ALA A 74 3.09 -7.47 3.29
N ARG A 75 3.23 -8.80 3.25
CA ARG A 75 2.17 -9.70 2.78
C ARG A 75 0.96 -9.69 3.71
N TYR A 76 1.17 -9.76 5.03
CA TYR A 76 0.08 -9.72 6.01
C TYR A 76 -0.83 -8.50 5.81
N TYR A 77 -0.25 -7.30 5.72
CA TYR A 77 -1.02 -6.09 5.48
C TYR A 77 -1.59 -6.02 4.05
N GLY A 78 -0.89 -6.56 3.05
CA GLY A 78 -1.42 -6.64 1.68
C GLY A 78 -2.66 -7.53 1.56
N GLU A 79 -2.65 -8.69 2.25
CA GLU A 79 -3.79 -9.61 2.32
C GLU A 79 -4.98 -8.94 3.03
N SER A 80 -4.72 -8.24 4.14
CA SER A 80 -5.74 -7.47 4.86
C SER A 80 -6.31 -6.31 4.03
N ALA A 81 -5.46 -5.59 3.29
CA ALA A 81 -5.89 -4.54 2.37
C ALA A 81 -6.84 -5.07 1.28
N LEU A 82 -6.55 -6.27 0.76
CA LEU A 82 -7.37 -6.94 -0.26
C LEU A 82 -8.72 -7.41 0.31
N GLU A 83 -8.72 -7.96 1.53
CA GLU A 83 -9.93 -8.35 2.23
C GLU A 83 -10.85 -7.16 2.46
N HIS A 84 -10.32 -6.05 2.98
CA HIS A 84 -11.07 -4.82 3.20
C HIS A 84 -11.59 -4.20 1.89
N ALA A 85 -10.80 -4.21 0.82
CA ALA A 85 -11.23 -3.71 -0.49
C ALA A 85 -12.43 -4.51 -1.03
N LYS A 86 -12.39 -5.84 -0.91
CA LYS A 86 -13.47 -6.74 -1.36
C LYS A 86 -14.72 -6.60 -0.49
N THR A 87 -14.55 -6.68 0.83
CA THR A 87 -15.65 -6.57 1.80
C THR A 87 -16.37 -5.22 1.69
N GLY A 88 -15.61 -4.14 1.54
CA GLY A 88 -16.14 -2.79 1.37
C GLY A 88 -16.68 -2.47 -0.02
N GLN A 89 -16.59 -3.41 -0.98
CA GLN A 89 -16.89 -3.17 -2.39
C GLN A 89 -16.23 -1.87 -2.89
N ALA A 90 -14.96 -1.68 -2.52
CA ALA A 90 -14.27 -0.41 -2.66
C ALA A 90 -14.03 -0.01 -4.13
N GLY A 91 -14.12 -0.98 -5.03
CA GLY A 91 -14.00 -0.81 -6.48
C GLY A 91 -12.62 -1.23 -7.01
N PRO A 92 -12.42 -1.11 -8.34
CA PRO A 92 -11.22 -1.59 -9.00
C PRO A 92 -9.93 -0.91 -8.54
N PHE A 93 -9.99 0.38 -8.20
CA PHE A 93 -8.85 1.15 -7.71
C PHE A 93 -8.24 0.54 -6.44
N TYR A 94 -9.03 0.44 -5.37
CA TYR A 94 -8.57 -0.11 -4.08
C TYR A 94 -8.16 -1.58 -4.19
N THR A 95 -8.90 -2.36 -4.96
CA THR A 95 -8.57 -3.78 -5.17
C THR A 95 -7.27 -3.93 -5.96
N GLY A 96 -7.03 -3.05 -6.95
CA GLY A 96 -5.80 -3.02 -7.74
C GLY A 96 -4.59 -2.69 -6.89
N PHE A 97 -4.68 -1.65 -6.04
CA PHE A 97 -3.61 -1.30 -5.11
C PHE A 97 -3.36 -2.39 -4.05
N ALA A 98 -4.39 -3.12 -3.60
CA ALA A 98 -4.17 -4.27 -2.73
C ALA A 98 -3.38 -5.40 -3.42
N TYR A 99 -3.62 -5.64 -4.71
CA TYR A 99 -2.79 -6.56 -5.49
C TYR A 99 -1.39 -6.01 -5.76
N GLU A 100 -1.22 -4.70 -5.95
CA GLU A 100 0.10 -4.07 -6.03
C GLU A 100 0.91 -4.28 -4.73
N ALA A 101 0.30 -4.10 -3.56
CA ALA A 101 0.92 -4.40 -2.27
C ALA A 101 1.40 -5.87 -2.18
N LEU A 102 0.56 -6.82 -2.59
CA LEU A 102 0.93 -8.24 -2.62
C LEU A 102 2.03 -8.55 -3.64
N ALA A 103 2.02 -7.89 -4.80
CA ALA A 103 3.08 -8.01 -5.79
C ALA A 103 4.42 -7.54 -5.22
N ARG A 104 4.42 -6.40 -4.51
CA ARG A 104 5.60 -5.83 -3.88
C ARG A 104 6.13 -6.74 -2.77
N ALA A 105 5.24 -7.27 -1.92
CA ALA A 105 5.62 -8.23 -0.88
C ALA A 105 6.26 -9.50 -1.46
N ALA A 106 5.67 -10.06 -2.52
CA ALA A 106 6.22 -11.23 -3.22
C ALA A 106 7.57 -10.93 -3.89
N ALA A 107 7.76 -9.72 -4.41
CA ALA A 107 9.03 -9.30 -4.98
C ALA A 107 10.14 -9.22 -3.91
N VAL A 108 9.84 -8.67 -2.72
CA VAL A 108 10.77 -8.64 -1.57
C VAL A 108 11.10 -10.05 -1.08
N GLU A 109 10.14 -10.98 -1.12
CA GLU A 109 10.36 -12.40 -0.78
C GLU A 109 11.24 -13.13 -1.82
N GLY A 110 11.46 -12.54 -3.00
CA GLY A 110 12.13 -13.19 -4.14
C GLY A 110 11.21 -14.12 -4.95
N ASN A 111 9.92 -14.14 -4.65
CA ASN A 111 8.93 -14.93 -5.38
C ASN A 111 8.42 -14.18 -6.62
N HIS A 112 9.29 -14.04 -7.62
CA HIS A 112 9.01 -13.25 -8.82
C HIS A 112 7.85 -13.80 -9.68
N SER A 113 7.53 -15.10 -9.56
CA SER A 113 6.37 -15.69 -10.24
C SER A 113 5.05 -15.22 -9.61
N LEU A 114 4.98 -15.24 -8.28
CA LEU A 114 3.84 -14.72 -7.54
C LEU A 114 3.69 -13.21 -7.71
N ALA A 115 4.80 -12.46 -7.69
CA ALA A 115 4.78 -11.03 -7.97
C ALA A 115 4.11 -10.72 -9.33
N ARG A 116 4.51 -11.42 -10.40
CA ARG A 116 3.88 -11.30 -11.73
C ARG A 116 2.40 -11.68 -11.74
N THR A 117 2.03 -12.71 -10.98
CA THR A 117 0.61 -13.11 -10.84
C THR A 117 -0.22 -11.97 -10.24
N HIS A 118 0.29 -11.31 -9.21
CA HIS A 118 -0.38 -10.17 -8.59
C HIS A 118 -0.37 -8.92 -9.47
N ILE A 119 0.73 -8.64 -10.19
CA ILE A 119 0.79 -7.57 -11.19
C ILE A 119 -0.29 -7.77 -12.25
N ALA A 120 -0.40 -8.96 -12.84
CA ALA A 120 -1.43 -9.25 -13.84
C ALA A 120 -2.86 -9.05 -13.31
N ALA A 121 -3.12 -9.41 -12.04
CA ALA A 121 -4.40 -9.14 -11.39
C ALA A 121 -4.67 -7.64 -11.22
N ALA A 122 -3.66 -6.86 -10.81
CA ALA A 122 -3.76 -5.41 -10.69
C ALA A 122 -3.95 -4.73 -12.04
N THR A 123 -3.22 -5.12 -13.09
CA THR A 123 -3.37 -4.61 -14.47
C THR A 123 -4.78 -4.88 -15.02
N ALA A 124 -5.34 -6.07 -14.77
CA ALA A 124 -6.71 -6.39 -15.17
C ALA A 124 -7.76 -5.50 -14.46
N LEU A 125 -7.46 -5.02 -13.25
CA LEU A 125 -8.29 -4.07 -12.52
C LEU A 125 -8.07 -2.64 -13.00
N ALA A 126 -6.84 -2.26 -13.38
CA ALA A 126 -6.50 -0.98 -13.97
C ALA A 126 -7.36 -0.69 -15.21
N GLY A 127 -7.56 -1.69 -16.08
CA GLY A 127 -8.46 -1.59 -17.24
C GLY A 127 -9.95 -1.37 -16.91
N LYS A 128 -10.34 -1.47 -15.64
CA LYS A 128 -11.71 -1.22 -15.14
C LYS A 128 -11.82 0.10 -14.35
N ILE A 129 -10.71 0.81 -14.15
CA ILE A 129 -10.70 2.13 -13.50
C ILE A 129 -11.13 3.18 -14.52
N ARG A 130 -12.15 3.97 -14.16
CA ARG A 130 -12.73 5.00 -15.04
C ARG A 130 -11.91 6.29 -15.07
N SER A 131 -11.30 6.65 -13.94
CA SER A 131 -10.45 7.84 -13.83
C SER A 131 -9.10 7.53 -14.45
N GLU A 132 -8.69 8.33 -15.44
CA GLU A 132 -7.38 8.20 -16.09
C GLU A 132 -6.25 8.42 -15.08
N GLU A 133 -6.41 9.41 -14.20
CA GLU A 133 -5.44 9.75 -13.15
C GLU A 133 -5.26 8.58 -12.17
N ASP A 134 -6.36 8.02 -11.68
CA ASP A 134 -6.34 6.87 -10.78
C ASP A 134 -5.70 5.64 -11.42
N ARG A 135 -5.94 5.45 -12.74
CA ARG A 135 -5.34 4.35 -13.50
C ARG A 135 -3.84 4.56 -13.65
N ALA A 136 -3.42 5.77 -14.01
CA ALA A 136 -2.02 6.13 -14.14
C ALA A 136 -1.23 5.95 -12.84
N LEU A 137 -1.85 6.23 -11.68
CA LEU A 137 -1.24 5.96 -10.37
C LEU A 137 -0.94 4.47 -10.17
N LEU A 138 -1.90 3.60 -10.50
CA LEU A 138 -1.71 2.15 -10.37
C LEU A 138 -0.68 1.64 -11.39
N ASP A 139 -0.76 2.08 -12.65
CA ASP A 139 0.18 1.67 -13.70
C ASP A 139 1.62 2.06 -13.36
N ALA A 140 1.84 3.28 -12.83
CA ALA A 140 3.15 3.71 -12.36
C ALA A 140 3.68 2.84 -11.21
N ALA A 141 2.83 2.55 -10.22
CA ALA A 141 3.20 1.70 -9.08
C ALA A 141 3.55 0.27 -9.51
N LEU A 142 2.86 -0.29 -10.51
CA LEU A 142 3.17 -1.61 -11.07
C LEU A 142 4.49 -1.59 -11.85
N GLY A 143 4.72 -0.57 -12.66
CA GLY A 143 5.96 -0.40 -13.42
C GLY A 143 7.20 -0.31 -12.53
N GLU A 144 7.10 0.31 -11.35
CA GLU A 144 8.16 0.32 -10.35
C GLU A 144 8.55 -1.09 -9.87
N ILE A 145 7.57 -1.99 -9.72
CA ILE A 145 7.81 -3.36 -9.27
C ILE A 145 8.43 -4.15 -10.43
N GLU A 146 7.85 -4.05 -11.62
CA GLU A 146 8.33 -4.75 -12.82
C GLU A 146 9.80 -4.42 -13.15
N ALA A 147 10.19 -3.15 -13.06
CA ALA A 147 11.56 -2.70 -13.30
C ALA A 147 12.61 -3.36 -12.37
N ARG A 148 12.17 -3.92 -11.24
CA ARG A 148 13.04 -4.59 -10.26
C ARG A 148 12.99 -6.13 -10.37
N LEU A 149 12.10 -6.68 -11.20
CA LEU A 149 11.98 -8.13 -11.39
C LEU A 149 13.01 -8.64 -12.43
N PRO A 150 13.66 -9.80 -12.20
CA PRO A 150 14.57 -10.39 -13.19
C PRO A 150 13.83 -10.77 -14.48
N GLY A 151 14.41 -10.45 -15.63
CA GLY A 151 13.82 -10.77 -16.94
C GLY A 151 12.67 -9.84 -17.35
N ALA A 152 12.60 -8.64 -16.80
CA ALA A 152 11.88 -7.54 -17.43
C ALA A 152 12.55 -7.22 -18.78
N SER A 153 11.76 -7.22 -19.85
CA SER A 153 12.18 -6.93 -21.24
C SER A 153 12.65 -5.50 -21.43
#